data_AF-A0A968L0J5-F1
#
_entry.id   AF-A0A968L0J5-F1
#
_cell.length_a   1.000
_cell.length_b   1.000
_cell.length_c   1.000
_cell.angle_alpha   90.00
_cell.angle_beta   90.00
_cell.angle_gamma   90.00
#
_symmetry.space_group_name_H-M   'P 1'
#
loop_
_entity.id
_entity.type
_entity.pdbx_description
1 polymer ?
#
loop_
_entity_poly.entity_id
_entity_poly.type
_entity_poly.pdbx_seq_one_letter_code
_entity_poly.pdbx_strand_id
1 'polypeptide(L)'
;PMPTLALVPPETPSVANGAAIYAEKCAPCHGDTGLGDGPQGIQLGVTVPAFGLPEIARPASPAQWYTVVTRGKIERFMPPFASLTDQQRWDVVAYIQTLHTSKEQIQKGKELFEANCAGCSTDYFKNLTNMSEISEVELARIVRLGNDEVKAFGENLSDDEMWAVAAYLRTLSFDTTPLAQATAVPVTQTPAVADAVTPSAEGTPLEGTAQAEVPVEATQVVQEGYGPVSGLIENKTGEDLPEDLVVTLRAYEHDFQNPNAGPVELFSLEGTAASDGTYTFDNVEIPENRIFIAEVTYDGIGVNTEPAFVQAGQTSVDMPPLVLYKVTKDTSVLAVDELDIFFDATNDATYQILALYNFRNASESIVAVTMGTQQEIPFLKFPTGAQGLGYEAVQDSAPFLSIDEGFAMRPNDMPYGILAFSSVPREKEISLSQPVVLPVAVVRIFVPDGMEVEGDLVTPDSPQTIQGAVYQSYLATNLKAGDTLNFKVSGTPKAAAPADASAAPSTNNTLLIAAGGLGIALILAGGWMFLRDRSRTEEEEETEGEEDEEEEFESSEEVMDAIIALDDLHRAKKISDEAYQKRRAELKEILKEMM
;
A
#
# COMPACT_ATOMS: atom_id res chain seq x y z
N PRO A 1 -4.50 -0.32 20.40
CA PRO A 1 -3.40 -1.23 20.03
C PRO A 1 -2.87 -0.84 18.64
N MET A 2 -1.55 -0.69 18.50
CA MET A 2 -0.94 -0.49 17.18
C MET A 2 -1.22 -1.71 16.31
N PRO A 3 -1.52 -1.55 15.01
CA PRO A 3 -1.81 -2.68 14.14
C PRO A 3 -0.54 -3.50 13.91
N THR A 4 -0.39 -4.56 14.70
CA THR A 4 0.48 -5.70 14.40
C THR A 4 0.00 -6.38 13.13
N LEU A 5 0.92 -6.85 12.28
CA LEU A 5 0.57 -7.83 11.24
C LEU A 5 0.22 -9.15 11.91
N ALA A 6 -1.01 -9.26 12.39
CA ALA A 6 -1.58 -10.52 12.82
C ALA A 6 -1.92 -11.31 11.56
N LEU A 7 -0.96 -12.08 11.05
CA LEU A 7 -1.14 -12.97 9.89
C LEU A 7 -2.16 -14.10 10.15
N VAL A 8 -2.66 -14.20 11.38
CA VAL A 8 -3.75 -15.08 11.78
C VAL A 8 -4.91 -14.23 12.34
N PRO A 9 -6.17 -14.48 11.94
CA PRO A 9 -7.32 -13.81 12.52
C PRO A 9 -7.44 -14.03 14.04
N PRO A 10 -7.75 -12.98 14.83
CA PRO A 10 -7.91 -13.14 16.27
C PRO A 10 -9.17 -13.93 16.63
N GLU A 11 -10.24 -13.81 15.84
CA GLU A 11 -11.46 -14.61 15.90
C GLU A 11 -11.91 -15.02 14.49
N THR A 12 -12.85 -15.98 14.40
CA THR A 12 -13.42 -16.41 13.11
C THR A 12 -13.98 -15.21 12.33
N PRO A 13 -13.46 -14.90 11.13
CA PRO A 13 -13.90 -13.74 10.36
C PRO A 13 -15.36 -13.81 9.93
N SER A 14 -16.11 -12.72 10.13
CA SER A 14 -17.53 -12.63 9.75
C SER A 14 -17.70 -12.04 8.35
N VAL A 15 -18.26 -12.84 7.44
CA VAL A 15 -18.57 -12.41 6.06
C VAL A 15 -19.60 -11.29 6.04
N ALA A 16 -20.56 -11.31 6.97
CA ALA A 16 -21.62 -10.31 7.01
C ALA A 16 -21.14 -8.94 7.51
N ASN A 17 -20.25 -8.92 8.52
CA ASN A 17 -19.55 -7.69 8.91
C ASN A 17 -18.65 -7.19 7.79
N GLY A 18 -17.91 -8.09 7.15
CA GLY A 18 -17.05 -7.79 6.01
C GLY A 18 -17.80 -7.16 4.85
N ALA A 19 -18.99 -7.65 4.53
CA ALA A 19 -19.85 -7.09 3.49
C ALA A 19 -20.26 -5.64 3.79
N ALA A 20 -20.60 -5.33 5.05
CA ALA A 20 -20.94 -3.98 5.46
C ALA A 20 -19.73 -3.03 5.33
N ILE A 21 -18.55 -3.48 5.75
CA ILE A 21 -17.31 -2.71 5.61
C ILE A 21 -16.95 -2.52 4.13
N TYR A 22 -17.05 -3.56 3.32
CA TYR A 22 -16.74 -3.53 1.90
C TYR A 22 -17.62 -2.53 1.16
N ALA A 23 -18.93 -2.57 1.38
CA ALA A 23 -19.89 -1.67 0.75
C ALA A 23 -19.57 -0.20 1.06
N GLU A 24 -19.14 0.10 2.28
CA GLU A 24 -18.81 1.47 2.70
C GLU A 24 -17.42 1.92 2.23
N LYS A 25 -16.41 1.04 2.31
CA LYS A 25 -14.99 1.43 2.26
C LYS A 25 -14.22 0.91 1.05
N CYS A 26 -14.73 -0.10 0.34
CA CYS A 26 -14.01 -0.77 -0.74
C CYS A 26 -14.74 -0.68 -2.09
N ALA A 27 -16.06 -0.86 -2.09
CA ALA A 27 -16.91 -0.81 -3.28
C ALA A 27 -16.81 0.50 -4.09
N PRO A 28 -16.59 1.70 -3.49
CA PRO A 28 -16.43 2.93 -4.27
C PRO A 28 -15.30 2.87 -5.31
N CYS A 29 -14.21 2.15 -5.02
CA CYS A 29 -13.09 1.94 -5.95
C CYS A 29 -13.15 0.58 -6.66
N HIS A 30 -13.48 -0.49 -5.94
CA HIS A 30 -13.43 -1.85 -6.45
C HIS A 30 -14.73 -2.34 -7.10
N GLY A 31 -15.82 -1.58 -7.00
CA GLY A 31 -17.16 -1.97 -7.46
C GLY A 31 -17.85 -2.93 -6.50
N ASP A 32 -19.18 -3.04 -6.60
CA ASP A 32 -20.00 -3.89 -5.73
C ASP A 32 -19.62 -5.38 -5.83
N THR A 33 -19.06 -5.79 -6.98
CA THR A 33 -18.65 -7.16 -7.29
C THR A 33 -17.13 -7.35 -7.29
N GLY A 34 -16.34 -6.33 -6.96
CA GLY A 34 -14.88 -6.44 -6.92
C GLY A 34 -14.22 -6.45 -8.30
N LEU A 35 -14.89 -5.96 -9.34
CA LEU A 35 -14.39 -5.97 -10.72
C LEU A 35 -13.52 -4.75 -11.07
N GLY A 36 -13.23 -3.88 -10.10
CA GLY A 36 -12.44 -2.67 -10.33
C GLY A 36 -13.19 -1.59 -11.11
N ASP A 37 -14.52 -1.70 -11.17
CA ASP A 37 -15.45 -0.83 -11.89
C ASP A 37 -16.19 0.15 -10.96
N GLY A 38 -15.63 0.38 -9.76
CA GLY A 38 -16.17 1.36 -8.83
C GLY A 38 -16.11 2.78 -9.42
N PRO A 39 -17.11 3.63 -9.13
CA PRO A 39 -17.20 4.98 -9.72
C PRO A 39 -15.99 5.86 -9.40
N GLN A 40 -15.32 5.65 -8.26
CA GLN A 40 -14.07 6.33 -7.92
C GLN A 40 -12.85 5.66 -8.55
N GLY A 41 -12.87 4.32 -8.69
CA GLY A 41 -11.78 3.55 -9.30
C GLY A 41 -11.59 3.86 -10.78
N ILE A 42 -12.68 4.09 -11.52
CA ILE A 42 -12.66 4.45 -12.94
C ILE A 42 -12.01 5.83 -13.17
N GLN A 43 -12.04 6.72 -12.17
CA GLN A 43 -11.46 8.06 -12.26
C GLN A 43 -9.95 8.08 -11.93
N LEU A 44 -9.39 6.94 -11.50
CA LEU A 44 -7.97 6.85 -11.19
C LEU A 44 -7.17 6.60 -12.47
N GLY A 45 -5.99 7.23 -12.58
CA GLY A 45 -5.00 6.93 -13.62
C GLY A 45 -4.32 5.56 -13.49
N VAL A 46 -4.86 4.66 -12.63
CA VAL A 46 -4.34 3.31 -12.37
C VAL A 46 -5.44 2.28 -12.47
N THR A 47 -5.11 1.08 -12.96
CA THR A 47 -6.06 -0.02 -12.99
C THR A 47 -6.30 -0.57 -11.59
N VAL A 48 -7.56 -0.51 -11.13
CA VAL A 48 -7.99 -1.17 -9.91
C VAL A 48 -8.11 -2.68 -10.15
N PRO A 49 -7.49 -3.55 -9.33
CA PRO A 49 -7.55 -4.99 -9.55
C PRO A 49 -8.98 -5.54 -9.47
N ALA A 50 -9.36 -6.32 -10.48
CA ALA A 50 -10.63 -7.05 -10.54
C ALA A 50 -10.57 -8.36 -9.73
N PHE A 51 -10.41 -8.27 -8.40
CA PHE A 51 -10.32 -9.44 -7.52
C PHE A 51 -11.62 -10.24 -7.42
N GLY A 52 -12.74 -9.74 -7.94
CA GLY A 52 -13.96 -10.52 -8.16
C GLY A 52 -13.83 -11.58 -9.25
N LEU A 53 -12.75 -11.54 -10.05
CA LEU A 53 -12.44 -12.57 -11.03
C LEU A 53 -11.69 -13.74 -10.38
N PRO A 54 -12.11 -15.00 -10.61
CA PRO A 54 -11.46 -16.17 -10.01
C PRO A 54 -9.96 -16.28 -10.32
N GLU A 55 -9.53 -15.81 -11.49
CA GLU A 55 -8.12 -15.85 -11.93
C GLU A 55 -7.23 -14.95 -11.07
N ILE A 56 -7.80 -13.91 -10.46
CA ILE A 56 -7.11 -12.97 -9.55
C ILE A 56 -7.28 -13.41 -8.09
N ALA A 57 -8.45 -13.92 -7.72
CA ALA A 57 -8.77 -14.31 -6.36
C ALA A 57 -8.05 -15.58 -5.90
N ARG A 58 -8.11 -16.64 -6.71
CA ARG A 58 -7.66 -17.99 -6.32
C ARG A 58 -6.18 -18.06 -5.92
N PRO A 59 -5.24 -17.36 -6.59
CA PRO A 59 -3.82 -17.43 -6.23
C PRO A 59 -3.47 -16.73 -4.91
N ALA A 60 -4.32 -15.82 -4.42
CA ALA A 60 -4.02 -15.00 -3.25
C ALA A 60 -4.49 -15.67 -1.94
N SER A 61 -3.63 -15.64 -0.92
CA SER A 61 -4.01 -16.07 0.43
C SER A 61 -4.73 -14.96 1.21
N PRO A 62 -5.58 -15.31 2.19
CA PRO A 62 -6.21 -14.31 3.06
C PRO A 62 -5.20 -13.41 3.78
N ALA A 63 -4.08 -13.94 4.25
CA ALA A 63 -3.02 -13.16 4.91
C ALA A 63 -2.33 -12.17 3.95
N GLN A 64 -2.15 -12.53 2.68
CA GLN A 64 -1.64 -11.60 1.65
C GLN A 64 -2.61 -10.43 1.44
N TRP A 65 -3.91 -10.71 1.30
CA TRP A 65 -4.91 -9.65 1.16
C TRP A 65 -5.11 -8.84 2.44
N TYR A 66 -5.04 -9.47 3.61
CA TYR A 66 -5.02 -8.76 4.89
C TYR A 66 -3.83 -7.80 4.97
N THR A 67 -2.66 -8.20 4.49
CA THR A 67 -1.49 -7.33 4.42
C THR A 67 -1.73 -6.15 3.49
N VAL A 68 -2.34 -6.36 2.31
CA VAL A 68 -2.69 -5.29 1.37
C VAL A 68 -3.75 -4.35 1.95
N VAL A 69 -4.80 -4.87 2.59
CA VAL A 69 -5.81 -4.04 3.26
C VAL A 69 -5.21 -3.27 4.44
N THR A 70 -4.29 -3.87 5.18
CA THR A 70 -3.64 -3.24 6.35
C THR A 70 -2.69 -2.12 5.93
N ARG A 71 -1.84 -2.36 4.92
CA ARG A 71 -0.76 -1.45 4.50
C ARG A 71 -1.16 -0.51 3.36
N GLY A 72 -2.24 -0.82 2.65
CA GLY A 72 -2.58 -0.15 1.40
C GLY A 72 -1.55 -0.41 0.30
N LYS A 73 -1.75 0.27 -0.82
CA LYS A 73 -0.82 0.44 -1.94
C LYS A 73 -1.00 1.88 -2.42
N ILE A 74 -0.40 2.82 -1.70
CA ILE A 74 -0.65 4.26 -1.95
C ILE A 74 -0.19 4.67 -3.35
N GLU A 75 0.86 4.01 -3.85
CA GLU A 75 1.38 4.18 -5.21
C GLU A 75 0.33 3.78 -6.28
N ARG A 76 -0.75 3.11 -5.86
CA ARG A 76 -1.94 2.80 -6.67
C ARG A 76 -3.23 3.37 -6.08
N PHE A 77 -3.13 4.42 -5.28
CA PHE A 77 -4.27 5.13 -4.69
C PHE A 77 -5.17 4.25 -3.79
N MET A 78 -4.64 3.14 -3.25
CA MET A 78 -5.34 2.32 -2.25
C MET A 78 -4.79 2.68 -0.85
N PRO A 79 -5.54 3.41 -0.01
CA PRO A 79 -5.06 3.80 1.31
C PRO A 79 -4.95 2.60 2.26
N PRO A 80 -4.09 2.67 3.30
CA PRO A 80 -4.11 1.70 4.39
C PRO A 80 -5.42 1.79 5.19
N PHE A 81 -6.02 0.66 5.54
CA PHE A 81 -7.23 0.60 6.36
C PHE A 81 -6.90 0.43 7.85
N ALA A 82 -5.95 1.22 8.37
CA ALA A 82 -5.56 1.23 9.79
C ALA A 82 -6.68 1.69 10.73
N SER A 83 -7.67 2.41 10.21
CA SER A 83 -8.89 2.83 10.92
C SER A 83 -9.83 1.68 11.29
N LEU A 84 -9.66 0.51 10.65
CA LEU A 84 -10.34 -0.72 11.02
C LEU A 84 -9.58 -1.42 12.15
N THR A 85 -10.28 -2.18 12.99
CA THR A 85 -9.62 -3.12 13.90
C THR A 85 -9.03 -4.30 13.11
N ASP A 86 -8.12 -5.07 13.71
CA ASP A 86 -7.61 -6.30 13.08
C ASP A 86 -8.73 -7.24 12.66
N GLN A 87 -9.71 -7.44 13.54
CA GLN A 87 -10.87 -8.28 13.24
C GLN A 87 -11.68 -7.73 12.06
N GLN A 88 -11.89 -6.41 11.99
CA GLN A 88 -12.63 -5.80 10.88
C GLN A 88 -11.90 -5.93 9.53
N ARG A 89 -10.56 -5.86 9.53
CA ARG A 89 -9.75 -6.14 8.33
C ARG A 89 -9.84 -7.61 7.92
N TRP A 90 -9.86 -8.54 8.87
CA TRP A 90 -10.08 -9.95 8.59
C TRP A 90 -11.50 -10.24 8.08
N ASP A 91 -12.51 -9.60 8.64
CA ASP A 91 -13.91 -9.70 8.21
C ASP A 91 -14.06 -9.26 6.74
N VAL A 92 -13.48 -8.12 6.34
CA VAL A 92 -13.55 -7.65 4.94
C VAL A 92 -12.80 -8.57 3.98
N VAL A 93 -11.63 -9.10 4.37
CA VAL A 93 -10.91 -10.10 3.56
C VAL A 93 -11.74 -11.37 3.38
N ALA A 94 -12.42 -11.84 4.42
CA ALA A 94 -13.30 -13.00 4.32
C ALA A 94 -14.46 -12.74 3.36
N TYR A 95 -15.03 -11.53 3.33
CA TYR A 95 -16.03 -11.16 2.34
C TYR A 95 -15.46 -11.10 0.91
N ILE A 96 -14.29 -10.48 0.70
CA ILE A 96 -13.65 -10.39 -0.62
C ILE A 96 -13.40 -11.78 -1.21
N GLN A 97 -12.97 -12.73 -0.36
CA GLN A 97 -12.77 -14.14 -0.73
C GLN A 97 -14.06 -14.88 -1.13
N THR A 98 -15.23 -14.23 -1.08
CA THR A 98 -16.50 -14.79 -1.58
C THR A 98 -16.95 -14.17 -2.90
N LEU A 99 -16.36 -13.05 -3.35
CA LEU A 99 -16.87 -12.28 -4.50
C LEU A 99 -16.72 -13.02 -5.83
N HIS A 100 -15.71 -13.89 -5.95
CA HIS A 100 -15.44 -14.67 -7.16
C HIS A 100 -16.19 -16.02 -7.20
N THR A 101 -17.00 -16.32 -6.18
CA THR A 101 -17.68 -17.62 -6.05
C THR A 101 -19.19 -17.45 -5.82
N SER A 102 -19.99 -18.23 -6.54
CA SER A 102 -21.45 -18.26 -6.35
C SER A 102 -21.89 -19.18 -5.21
N LYS A 103 -23.07 -18.92 -4.64
CA LYS A 103 -23.66 -19.79 -3.60
C LYS A 103 -23.90 -21.22 -4.11
N GLU A 104 -24.24 -21.36 -5.39
CA GLU A 104 -24.45 -22.63 -6.06
C GLU A 104 -23.14 -23.41 -6.17
N GLN A 105 -22.02 -22.74 -6.45
CA GLN A 105 -20.70 -23.37 -6.48
C GLN A 105 -20.27 -23.86 -5.09
N ILE A 106 -20.50 -23.07 -4.04
CA ILE A 106 -20.21 -23.49 -2.65
C ILE A 106 -21.05 -24.71 -2.28
N GLN A 107 -22.34 -24.71 -2.62
CA GLN A 107 -23.23 -25.84 -2.33
C GLN A 107 -22.82 -27.10 -3.11
N LYS A 108 -22.48 -26.97 -4.39
CA LYS A 108 -21.94 -28.07 -5.20
C LYS A 108 -20.64 -28.63 -4.60
N GLY A 109 -19.74 -27.74 -4.16
CA GLY A 109 -18.49 -28.12 -3.49
C GLY A 109 -18.71 -28.92 -2.22
N LYS A 110 -19.69 -28.53 -1.41
CA LYS A 110 -20.09 -29.26 -0.20
C LYS A 110 -20.56 -30.68 -0.53
N GLU A 111 -21.46 -30.81 -1.51
CA GLU A 111 -22.00 -32.12 -1.91
C GLU A 111 -20.90 -33.04 -2.44
N LEU A 112 -19.98 -32.50 -3.24
CA LEU A 112 -18.81 -33.22 -3.74
C LEU A 112 -17.84 -33.62 -2.62
N PHE A 113 -17.59 -32.74 -1.65
CA PHE A 113 -16.76 -33.04 -0.49
C PHE A 113 -17.37 -34.17 0.34
N GLU A 114 -18.67 -34.10 0.65
CA GLU A 114 -19.37 -35.12 1.43
C GLU A 114 -19.43 -36.48 0.69
N ALA A 115 -19.58 -36.46 -0.64
CA ALA A 115 -19.62 -37.67 -1.46
C ALA A 115 -18.24 -38.35 -1.60
N ASN A 116 -17.17 -37.57 -1.74
CA ASN A 116 -15.82 -38.10 -2.00
C ASN A 116 -14.97 -38.25 -0.73
N CYS A 117 -15.36 -37.62 0.38
CA CYS A 117 -14.60 -37.54 1.62
C CYS A 117 -15.48 -37.68 2.88
N ALA A 118 -16.47 -38.58 2.88
CA ALA A 118 -17.46 -38.74 3.96
C ALA A 118 -16.89 -38.97 5.37
N GLY A 119 -15.63 -39.39 5.51
CA GLY A 119 -14.94 -39.61 6.79
C GLY A 119 -13.78 -38.63 7.06
N CYS A 120 -13.63 -37.60 6.24
CA CYS A 120 -12.52 -36.66 6.36
C CYS A 120 -12.79 -35.63 7.45
N SER A 121 -11.76 -35.33 8.25
CA SER A 121 -11.87 -34.25 9.22
C SER A 121 -11.95 -32.90 8.49
N THR A 122 -12.74 -31.98 9.06
CA THR A 122 -12.77 -30.57 8.62
C THR A 122 -11.87 -29.69 9.48
N ASP A 123 -11.16 -30.25 10.46
CA ASP A 123 -10.39 -29.48 11.44
C ASP A 123 -9.26 -28.68 10.79
N TYR A 124 -8.56 -29.28 9.81
CA TYR A 124 -7.53 -28.58 9.02
C TYR A 124 -8.11 -27.31 8.35
N PHE A 125 -9.30 -27.42 7.79
CA PHE A 125 -9.98 -26.34 7.06
C PHE A 125 -10.72 -25.34 7.96
N LYS A 126 -10.79 -25.62 9.26
CA LYS A 126 -11.31 -24.70 10.30
C LYS A 126 -10.20 -24.02 11.07
N ASN A 127 -8.96 -24.49 10.96
CA ASN A 127 -7.81 -23.92 11.63
C ASN A 127 -7.45 -22.57 10.98
N LEU A 128 -7.62 -21.48 11.73
CA LEU A 128 -7.39 -20.12 11.24
C LEU A 128 -5.94 -19.87 10.86
N THR A 129 -4.97 -20.49 11.54
CA THR A 129 -3.55 -20.39 11.19
C THR A 129 -3.32 -20.98 9.80
N ASN A 130 -3.76 -22.22 9.56
CA ASN A 130 -3.58 -22.88 8.27
C ASN A 130 -4.31 -22.13 7.16
N MET A 131 -5.57 -21.78 7.39
CA MET A 131 -6.45 -21.19 6.37
C MET A 131 -6.10 -19.74 6.03
N SER A 132 -5.39 -19.04 6.91
CA SER A 132 -4.93 -17.67 6.66
C SER A 132 -3.81 -17.60 5.62
N GLU A 133 -2.93 -18.61 5.55
CA GLU A 133 -1.72 -18.57 4.70
C GLU A 133 -1.90 -19.27 3.35
N ILE A 134 -2.85 -20.18 3.22
CA ILE A 134 -3.05 -20.94 1.97
C ILE A 134 -3.96 -20.21 0.99
N SER A 135 -3.64 -20.31 -0.30
CA SER A 135 -4.47 -19.82 -1.40
C SER A 135 -5.53 -20.84 -1.79
N GLU A 136 -6.49 -20.46 -2.65
CA GLU A 136 -7.48 -21.42 -3.16
C GLU A 136 -6.83 -22.40 -4.15
N VAL A 137 -5.78 -21.96 -4.85
CA VAL A 137 -4.92 -22.84 -5.66
C VAL A 137 -4.31 -23.94 -4.80
N GLU A 138 -3.81 -23.62 -3.61
CA GLU A 138 -3.26 -24.64 -2.71
C GLU A 138 -4.37 -25.54 -2.14
N LEU A 139 -5.56 -25.01 -1.84
CA LEU A 139 -6.71 -25.83 -1.45
C LEU A 139 -7.09 -26.83 -2.55
N ALA A 140 -7.13 -26.39 -3.80
CA ALA A 140 -7.37 -27.24 -4.97
C ALA A 140 -6.27 -28.31 -5.13
N ARG A 141 -5.01 -27.97 -4.86
CA ARG A 141 -3.89 -28.93 -4.81
C ARG A 141 -4.08 -29.97 -3.71
N ILE A 142 -4.44 -29.56 -2.49
CA ILE A 142 -4.69 -30.46 -1.36
C ILE A 142 -5.86 -31.40 -1.67
N VAL A 143 -6.92 -30.91 -2.31
CA VAL A 143 -8.04 -31.74 -2.76
C VAL A 143 -7.55 -32.86 -3.69
N ARG A 144 -6.67 -32.55 -4.66
CA ARG A 144 -6.17 -33.51 -5.65
C ARG A 144 -5.07 -34.44 -5.16
N LEU A 145 -4.10 -33.91 -4.42
CA LEU A 145 -2.85 -34.59 -4.09
C LEU A 145 -2.71 -34.91 -2.60
N GLY A 146 -3.54 -34.30 -1.76
CA GLY A 146 -3.40 -34.35 -0.31
C GLY A 146 -2.17 -33.61 0.19
N ASN A 147 -1.95 -33.73 1.50
CA ASN A 147 -0.75 -33.34 2.23
C ASN A 147 -0.56 -34.28 3.43
N ASP A 148 0.31 -33.93 4.38
CA ASP A 148 0.60 -34.76 5.56
C ASP A 148 -0.60 -34.95 6.50
N GLU A 149 -1.57 -34.03 6.48
CA GLU A 149 -2.74 -34.00 7.39
C GLU A 149 -4.05 -34.40 6.70
N VAL A 150 -4.14 -34.18 5.39
CA VAL A 150 -5.33 -34.37 4.56
C VAL A 150 -5.00 -35.33 3.42
N LYS A 151 -5.69 -36.46 3.37
CA LYS A 151 -5.55 -37.41 2.25
C LYS A 151 -6.20 -36.84 0.99
N ALA A 152 -5.63 -37.15 -0.18
CA ALA A 152 -6.25 -36.84 -1.47
C ALA A 152 -7.66 -37.46 -1.56
N PHE A 153 -8.61 -36.69 -2.09
CA PHE A 153 -10.00 -37.15 -2.31
C PHE A 153 -10.63 -36.61 -3.59
N GLY A 154 -9.89 -35.80 -4.34
CA GLY A 154 -10.36 -35.13 -5.56
C GLY A 154 -9.69 -35.61 -6.85
N GLU A 155 -9.00 -36.76 -6.84
CA GLU A 155 -8.27 -37.29 -8.01
C GLU A 155 -9.18 -37.43 -9.26
N ASN A 156 -10.47 -37.70 -9.06
CA ASN A 156 -11.45 -37.90 -10.13
C ASN A 156 -12.34 -36.68 -10.41
N LEU A 157 -12.08 -35.54 -9.75
CA LEU A 157 -12.86 -34.31 -9.96
C LEU A 157 -12.36 -33.55 -11.20
N SER A 158 -13.30 -33.09 -12.02
CA SER A 158 -12.99 -32.08 -13.05
C SER A 158 -12.47 -30.79 -12.42
N ASP A 159 -11.83 -29.93 -13.22
CA ASP A 159 -11.30 -28.64 -12.71
C ASP A 159 -12.42 -27.80 -12.05
N ASP A 160 -13.59 -27.70 -12.67
CA ASP A 160 -14.72 -26.94 -12.13
C ASP A 160 -15.26 -27.52 -10.81
N GLU A 161 -15.27 -28.85 -10.68
CA GLU A 161 -15.69 -29.53 -9.46
C GLU A 161 -14.66 -29.37 -8.34
N MET A 162 -13.37 -29.43 -8.68
CA MET A 162 -12.29 -29.17 -7.75
C MET A 162 -12.35 -27.72 -7.22
N TRP A 163 -12.56 -26.72 -8.08
CA TRP A 163 -12.72 -25.33 -7.64
C TRP A 163 -13.95 -25.13 -6.77
N ALA A 164 -15.08 -25.79 -7.10
CA ALA A 164 -16.26 -25.77 -6.24
C ALA A 164 -15.96 -26.32 -4.84
N VAL A 165 -15.24 -27.44 -4.74
CA VAL A 165 -14.80 -28.03 -3.47
C VAL A 165 -13.84 -27.09 -2.72
N ALA A 166 -12.84 -26.53 -3.39
CA ALA A 166 -11.88 -25.60 -2.78
C ALA A 166 -12.57 -24.35 -2.19
N ALA A 167 -13.54 -23.79 -2.93
CA ALA A 167 -14.34 -22.67 -2.46
C ALA A 167 -15.19 -23.04 -1.23
N TYR A 168 -15.81 -24.23 -1.21
CA TYR A 168 -16.51 -24.73 -0.03
C TYR A 168 -15.56 -24.84 1.19
N LEU A 169 -14.39 -25.46 1.01
CA LEU A 169 -13.41 -25.62 2.09
C LEU A 169 -12.93 -24.27 2.64
N ARG A 170 -12.76 -23.26 1.79
CA ARG A 170 -12.45 -21.89 2.21
C ARG A 170 -13.48 -21.34 3.20
N THR A 171 -14.77 -21.56 2.95
CA THR A 171 -15.85 -21.05 3.82
C THR A 171 -15.86 -21.66 5.22
N LEU A 172 -15.21 -22.81 5.44
CA LEU A 172 -15.18 -23.45 6.77
C LEU A 172 -14.39 -22.65 7.81
N SER A 173 -13.54 -21.71 7.36
CA SER A 173 -12.80 -20.79 8.21
C SER A 173 -13.53 -19.47 8.49
N PHE A 174 -14.74 -19.27 7.94
CA PHE A 174 -15.50 -18.02 8.05
C PHE A 174 -16.84 -18.23 8.79
N ASP A 175 -17.32 -17.18 9.46
CA ASP A 175 -18.69 -17.08 9.91
C ASP A 175 -19.56 -16.53 8.77
N THR A 176 -20.34 -17.42 8.17
CA THR A 176 -21.27 -17.09 7.08
C THR A 176 -22.68 -16.76 7.58
N THR A 177 -22.87 -16.59 8.90
CA THR A 177 -24.18 -16.27 9.48
C THR A 177 -24.61 -14.86 9.03
N PRO A 178 -25.79 -14.69 8.42
CA PRO A 178 -26.28 -13.36 8.08
C PRO A 178 -26.47 -12.50 9.34
N LEU A 179 -26.16 -11.20 9.26
CA LEU A 179 -26.51 -10.24 10.32
C LEU A 179 -28.01 -10.34 10.60
N ALA A 180 -28.38 -10.43 11.89
CA ALA A 180 -29.78 -10.39 12.30
C ALA A 180 -30.41 -9.09 11.80
N GLN A 181 -31.28 -9.18 10.79
CA GLN A 181 -31.90 -8.02 10.18
C GLN A 181 -32.76 -7.29 11.20
N ALA A 182 -32.52 -5.98 11.38
CA ALA A 182 -33.59 -5.08 11.73
C ALA A 182 -34.64 -5.18 10.61
N THR A 183 -35.85 -5.62 10.96
CA THR A 183 -36.95 -5.90 10.04
C THR A 183 -37.19 -4.74 9.08
N ALA A 184 -36.88 -4.95 7.80
CA ALA A 184 -37.42 -4.17 6.70
C ALA A 184 -38.38 -5.07 5.90
N VAL A 185 -39.55 -4.49 5.62
CA VAL A 185 -40.77 -5.06 5.04
C VAL A 185 -40.55 -5.63 3.62
N PRO A 186 -41.26 -6.71 3.22
CA PRO A 186 -41.02 -7.38 1.95
C PRO A 186 -41.71 -6.66 0.79
N VAL A 187 -41.02 -6.57 -0.35
CA VAL A 187 -41.66 -6.31 -1.65
C VAL A 187 -41.34 -7.47 -2.59
N THR A 188 -42.31 -8.38 -2.63
CA THR A 188 -42.85 -9.18 -3.73
C THR A 188 -41.96 -9.57 -4.92
N GLN A 189 -41.82 -10.88 -5.10
CA GLN A 189 -41.25 -11.61 -6.25
C GLN A 189 -42.15 -11.58 -7.49
N THR A 190 -41.60 -11.81 -8.69
CA THR A 190 -42.19 -12.64 -9.78
C THR A 190 -41.08 -12.97 -10.83
N PRO A 191 -41.22 -14.02 -11.69
CA PRO A 191 -40.31 -15.17 -11.68
C PRO A 191 -39.69 -15.53 -13.05
N ALA A 192 -38.86 -16.57 -13.02
CA ALA A 192 -38.11 -17.22 -14.10
C ALA A 192 -38.92 -17.80 -15.28
N VAL A 193 -38.21 -18.06 -16.40
CA VAL A 193 -38.46 -19.08 -17.45
C VAL A 193 -37.07 -19.49 -17.96
N ALA A 194 -36.50 -20.68 -17.72
CA ALA A 194 -36.80 -22.07 -18.11
C ALA A 194 -36.28 -22.49 -19.52
N ASP A 195 -35.24 -23.35 -19.47
CA ASP A 195 -34.86 -24.53 -20.29
C ASP A 195 -34.58 -24.48 -21.82
N ALA A 196 -33.43 -25.09 -22.20
CA ALA A 196 -33.34 -26.10 -23.28
C ALA A 196 -32.01 -26.92 -23.27
N VAL A 197 -32.10 -28.14 -22.75
CA VAL A 197 -31.53 -29.47 -23.12
C VAL A 197 -30.42 -29.61 -24.21
N THR A 198 -29.28 -30.23 -23.80
CA THR A 198 -28.45 -31.40 -24.29
C THR A 198 -28.67 -31.99 -25.72
N PRO A 199 -27.78 -32.85 -26.35
CA PRO A 199 -26.59 -33.57 -25.81
C PRO A 199 -25.34 -33.86 -26.73
N SER A 200 -24.23 -34.22 -26.05
CA SER A 200 -23.26 -35.34 -26.22
C SER A 200 -22.68 -35.77 -27.58
N ALA A 201 -21.35 -36.03 -27.61
CA ALA A 201 -20.75 -37.27 -28.15
C ALA A 201 -19.23 -37.40 -27.82
N GLU A 202 -18.93 -38.32 -26.91
CA GLU A 202 -17.89 -39.38 -26.87
C GLU A 202 -16.68 -39.40 -27.84
N GLY A 203 -15.50 -39.75 -27.28
CA GLY A 203 -14.40 -40.37 -28.02
C GLY A 203 -13.01 -40.33 -27.34
N THR A 204 -12.67 -41.38 -26.57
CA THR A 204 -11.29 -41.81 -26.24
C THR A 204 -10.99 -43.11 -27.05
N PRO A 205 -9.80 -43.77 -27.03
CA PRO A 205 -8.49 -43.46 -26.43
C PRO A 205 -7.21 -43.92 -27.23
N LEU A 206 -6.04 -43.71 -26.61
CA LEU A 206 -4.82 -44.57 -26.53
C LEU A 206 -3.49 -44.18 -27.24
N GLU A 207 -2.48 -44.05 -26.36
CA GLU A 207 -1.11 -44.63 -26.32
C GLU A 207 -0.01 -44.29 -27.34
N GLY A 208 1.21 -44.09 -26.81
CA GLY A 208 2.46 -44.22 -27.58
C GLY A 208 3.76 -43.71 -26.93
N THR A 209 4.29 -44.46 -25.95
CA THR A 209 5.72 -44.78 -25.67
C THR A 209 6.85 -43.72 -25.60
N ALA A 210 7.71 -43.89 -24.59
CA ALA A 210 8.95 -43.20 -24.26
C ALA A 210 10.20 -43.63 -25.07
N GLN A 211 11.23 -42.77 -25.15
CA GLN A 211 12.62 -43.23 -25.36
C GLN A 211 13.72 -42.24 -24.89
N ALA A 212 14.52 -42.75 -23.95
CA ALA A 212 15.98 -42.70 -23.73
C ALA A 212 16.80 -41.38 -23.65
N GLU A 213 17.48 -41.26 -22.51
CA GLU A 213 18.62 -40.39 -22.19
C GLU A 213 19.95 -40.88 -22.80
N VAL A 214 20.87 -39.93 -23.04
CA VAL A 214 22.32 -40.16 -23.22
C VAL A 214 23.09 -39.06 -22.45
N PRO A 215 24.11 -39.38 -21.64
CA PRO A 215 24.87 -38.38 -20.89
C PRO A 215 26.10 -37.89 -21.67
N VAL A 216 26.50 -36.62 -21.47
CA VAL A 216 27.75 -36.06 -22.01
C VAL A 216 28.51 -35.30 -20.90
N GLU A 217 29.81 -35.57 -20.86
CA GLU A 217 30.83 -35.08 -19.94
C GLU A 217 31.02 -33.55 -19.93
N ALA A 218 31.41 -33.05 -18.76
CA ALA A 218 31.61 -31.64 -18.43
C ALA A 218 32.78 -31.00 -19.19
N THR A 219 32.46 -29.98 -19.98
CA THR A 219 33.36 -28.87 -20.30
C THR A 219 32.75 -27.65 -19.60
N GLN A 220 33.54 -26.84 -18.87
CA GLN A 220 33.03 -25.58 -18.32
C GLN A 220 32.69 -24.64 -19.48
N VAL A 221 31.42 -24.68 -19.89
CA VAL A 221 30.82 -23.74 -20.83
C VAL A 221 30.38 -22.55 -19.99
N VAL A 222 30.82 -21.34 -20.35
CA VAL A 222 30.16 -20.11 -19.87
C VAL A 222 28.71 -20.22 -20.35
N GLN A 223 27.83 -20.56 -19.42
CA GLN A 223 26.43 -20.80 -19.71
C GLN A 223 25.82 -19.46 -20.12
N GLU A 224 25.25 -19.36 -21.33
CA GLU A 224 24.56 -18.14 -21.76
C GLU A 224 23.50 -17.76 -20.70
N GLY A 225 23.53 -16.51 -20.25
CA GLY A 225 22.68 -16.03 -19.15
C GLY A 225 23.31 -16.12 -17.75
N TYR A 226 24.58 -16.51 -17.61
CA TYR A 226 25.31 -16.49 -16.32
C TYR A 226 26.52 -15.55 -16.39
N GLY A 227 26.80 -14.84 -15.28
CA GLY A 227 27.88 -13.85 -15.19
C GLY A 227 28.20 -13.44 -13.76
N PRO A 228 29.29 -12.70 -13.52
CA PRO A 228 29.64 -12.21 -12.20
C PRO A 228 28.75 -11.02 -11.81
N VAL A 229 28.38 -10.97 -10.53
CA VAL A 229 27.73 -9.80 -9.90
C VAL A 229 28.71 -9.23 -8.89
N SER A 230 29.15 -8.00 -9.08
CA SER A 230 30.15 -7.34 -8.22
C SER A 230 29.64 -6.05 -7.65
N GLY A 231 30.15 -5.63 -6.50
CA GLY A 231 29.79 -4.36 -5.89
C GLY A 231 30.84 -3.85 -4.91
N LEU A 232 30.54 -2.70 -4.32
CA LEU A 232 31.41 -2.00 -3.38
C LEU A 232 30.64 -1.57 -2.15
N ILE A 233 31.22 -1.84 -0.98
CA ILE A 233 30.80 -1.28 0.30
C ILE A 233 31.61 -0.02 0.56
N GLU A 234 30.96 1.14 0.52
CA GLU A 234 31.56 2.41 0.91
C GLU A 234 31.53 2.54 2.43
N ASN A 235 32.68 2.40 3.08
CA ASN A 235 32.79 2.45 4.52
C ASN A 235 32.90 3.91 5.05
N LYS A 236 31.82 4.42 5.62
CA LYS A 236 31.75 5.72 6.34
C LYS A 236 31.60 5.55 7.86
N THR A 237 31.92 4.38 8.39
CA THR A 237 31.82 4.11 9.85
C THR A 237 32.92 4.81 10.65
N GLY A 238 34.04 5.13 10.00
CA GLY A 238 35.24 5.68 10.64
C GLY A 238 36.16 4.61 11.27
N GLU A 239 35.80 3.33 11.15
CA GLU A 239 36.56 2.15 11.60
C GLU A 239 36.83 1.23 10.40
N ASP A 240 37.78 0.30 10.51
CA ASP A 240 38.03 -0.69 9.45
C ASP A 240 36.83 -1.65 9.30
N LEU A 241 36.56 -2.13 8.08
CA LEU A 241 35.50 -3.11 7.84
C LEU A 241 35.83 -4.44 8.57
N PRO A 242 34.84 -5.15 9.12
CA PRO A 242 35.05 -6.48 9.68
C PRO A 242 35.60 -7.44 8.61
N GLU A 243 36.62 -8.24 8.96
CA GLU A 243 37.27 -9.17 8.01
C GLU A 243 36.33 -10.25 7.46
N ASP A 244 35.27 -10.58 8.19
CA ASP A 244 34.25 -11.58 7.81
C ASP A 244 32.88 -10.94 7.54
N LEU A 245 32.84 -9.70 7.04
CA LEU A 245 31.58 -9.02 6.75
C LEU A 245 30.80 -9.77 5.66
N VAL A 246 29.70 -10.40 6.06
CA VAL A 246 28.83 -11.16 5.17
C VAL A 246 27.98 -10.20 4.33
N VAL A 247 28.00 -10.42 3.02
CA VAL A 247 27.14 -9.77 2.03
C VAL A 247 26.16 -10.81 1.52
N THR A 248 24.87 -10.51 1.57
CA THR A 248 23.82 -11.35 1.00
C THR A 248 23.33 -10.71 -0.30
N LEU A 249 23.51 -11.39 -1.43
CA LEU A 249 22.94 -10.99 -2.71
C LEU A 249 21.58 -11.68 -2.88
N ARG A 250 20.52 -10.90 -3.04
CA ARG A 250 19.17 -11.38 -3.33
C ARG A 250 18.81 -11.10 -4.78
N ALA A 251 18.22 -12.10 -5.43
CA ALA A 251 17.76 -12.01 -6.81
C ALA A 251 16.24 -12.09 -6.87
N TYR A 252 15.61 -11.18 -7.60
CA TYR A 252 14.18 -11.10 -7.79
C TYR A 252 13.80 -11.07 -9.25
N GLU A 253 12.61 -11.58 -9.56
CA GLU A 253 12.02 -11.51 -10.90
C GLU A 253 10.64 -10.86 -10.84
N HIS A 254 10.36 -10.07 -11.87
CA HIS A 254 9.04 -9.48 -12.06
C HIS A 254 8.14 -10.50 -12.75
N ASP A 255 6.93 -10.73 -12.23
CA ASP A 255 5.95 -11.55 -12.94
C ASP A 255 5.44 -10.78 -14.17
N PHE A 256 5.86 -11.20 -15.36
CA PHE A 256 5.45 -10.60 -16.62
C PHE A 256 4.02 -10.95 -17.03
N GLN A 257 3.43 -12.00 -16.45
CA GLN A 257 2.03 -12.37 -16.70
C GLN A 257 1.08 -11.61 -15.78
N ASN A 258 1.59 -11.10 -14.65
CA ASN A 258 0.87 -10.25 -13.72
C ASN A 258 1.70 -9.01 -13.34
N PRO A 259 1.58 -7.89 -14.08
CA PRO A 259 2.26 -6.63 -13.79
C PRO A 259 1.97 -6.03 -12.40
N ASN A 260 1.00 -6.59 -11.66
CA ASN A 260 0.61 -6.15 -10.32
C ASN A 260 1.16 -7.05 -9.21
N ALA A 261 1.76 -8.20 -9.55
CA ALA A 261 2.56 -8.99 -8.63
C ALA A 261 3.94 -8.32 -8.52
N GLY A 262 4.30 -7.92 -7.30
CA GLY A 262 5.61 -7.33 -7.03
C GLY A 262 6.75 -8.33 -7.30
N PRO A 263 8.00 -7.88 -7.25
CA PRO A 263 9.15 -8.74 -7.46
C PRO A 263 9.15 -9.92 -6.49
N VAL A 264 9.29 -11.14 -7.02
CA VAL A 264 9.36 -12.38 -6.22
C VAL A 264 10.82 -12.76 -6.05
N GLU A 265 11.24 -13.04 -4.82
CA GLU A 265 12.60 -13.53 -4.55
C GLU A 265 12.75 -14.94 -5.15
N LEU A 266 13.80 -15.13 -5.94
CA LEU A 266 14.11 -16.41 -6.57
C LEU A 266 15.18 -17.17 -5.80
N PHE A 267 16.25 -16.47 -5.41
CA PHE A 267 17.34 -17.04 -4.64
C PHE A 267 18.11 -15.95 -3.89
N SER A 268 18.85 -16.38 -2.88
CA SER A 268 19.84 -15.58 -2.18
C SER A 268 21.18 -16.32 -2.12
N LEU A 269 22.27 -15.55 -2.19
CA LEU A 269 23.64 -16.03 -2.11
C LEU A 269 24.36 -15.25 -1.01
N GLU A 270 25.22 -15.93 -0.27
CA GLU A 270 26.09 -15.29 0.72
C GLU A 270 27.53 -15.27 0.23
N GLY A 271 28.20 -14.13 0.44
CA GLY A 271 29.60 -13.90 0.14
C GLY A 271 30.23 -13.06 1.24
N THR A 272 31.53 -12.85 1.16
CA THR A 272 32.28 -12.03 2.13
C THR A 272 32.89 -10.85 1.40
N ALA A 273 32.76 -9.66 1.97
CA ALA A 273 33.43 -8.48 1.45
C ALA A 273 34.94 -8.52 1.77
N ALA A 274 35.76 -8.11 0.83
CA ALA A 274 37.18 -7.88 1.05
C ALA A 274 37.42 -6.68 1.96
N SER A 275 38.64 -6.55 2.48
CA SER A 275 39.03 -5.44 3.36
C SER A 275 38.91 -4.05 2.73
N ASP A 276 38.93 -3.97 1.40
CA ASP A 276 38.71 -2.73 0.64
C ASP A 276 37.22 -2.46 0.33
N GLY A 277 36.31 -3.32 0.83
CA GLY A 277 34.87 -3.24 0.66
C GLY A 277 34.35 -3.89 -0.62
N THR A 278 35.21 -4.42 -1.48
CA THR A 278 34.76 -5.08 -2.72
C THR A 278 34.18 -6.47 -2.45
N TYR A 279 33.16 -6.86 -3.22
CA TYR A 279 32.60 -8.21 -3.18
C TYR A 279 32.21 -8.66 -4.59
N THR A 280 32.32 -9.97 -4.84
CA THR A 280 31.96 -10.58 -6.13
C THR A 280 31.29 -11.93 -5.89
N PHE A 281 30.18 -12.15 -6.60
CA PHE A 281 29.51 -13.44 -6.72
C PHE A 281 29.74 -13.96 -8.13
N ASP A 282 30.47 -15.07 -8.23
CA ASP A 282 30.77 -15.69 -9.52
C ASP A 282 29.62 -16.61 -9.98
N ASN A 283 29.46 -16.73 -11.30
CA ASN A 283 28.54 -17.68 -11.93
C ASN A 283 27.08 -17.53 -11.44
N VAL A 284 26.58 -16.29 -11.43
CA VAL A 284 25.20 -15.96 -11.06
C VAL A 284 24.34 -15.90 -12.32
N GLU A 285 23.12 -16.42 -12.25
CA GLU A 285 22.14 -16.31 -13.34
C GLU A 285 21.68 -14.84 -13.49
N ILE A 286 21.96 -14.22 -14.63
CA ILE A 286 21.69 -12.82 -14.95
C ILE A 286 20.83 -12.69 -16.23
N PRO A 287 19.60 -13.22 -16.26
CA PRO A 287 18.72 -13.02 -17.40
C PRO A 287 18.24 -11.56 -17.44
N GLU A 288 17.84 -11.10 -18.63
CA GLU A 288 17.26 -9.78 -18.81
C GLU A 288 16.11 -9.54 -17.81
N ASN A 289 16.04 -8.33 -17.24
CA ASN A 289 15.06 -7.89 -16.26
C ASN A 289 15.15 -8.55 -14.86
N ARG A 290 16.18 -9.36 -14.59
CA ARG A 290 16.51 -9.80 -13.22
C ARG A 290 16.85 -8.59 -12.36
N ILE A 291 16.37 -8.58 -11.12
CA ILE A 291 16.63 -7.52 -10.15
C ILE A 291 17.55 -8.08 -9.07
N PHE A 292 18.63 -7.36 -8.75
CA PHE A 292 19.53 -7.71 -7.66
C PHE A 292 19.50 -6.65 -6.57
N ILE A 293 19.56 -7.10 -5.32
CA ILE A 293 19.76 -6.25 -4.14
C ILE A 293 20.86 -6.91 -3.30
N ALA A 294 21.89 -6.16 -2.94
CA ALA A 294 22.89 -6.63 -1.99
C ALA A 294 22.59 -6.06 -0.60
N GLU A 295 22.68 -6.91 0.42
CA GLU A 295 22.35 -6.60 1.80
C GLU A 295 23.52 -6.92 2.73
N VAL A 296 23.72 -6.07 3.73
CA VAL A 296 24.68 -6.26 4.81
C VAL A 296 23.99 -5.95 6.13
N THR A 297 24.18 -6.81 7.12
CA THR A 297 23.81 -6.47 8.50
C THR A 297 25.02 -5.90 9.22
N TYR A 298 24.95 -4.64 9.62
CA TYR A 298 26.01 -3.96 10.37
C TYR A 298 25.43 -3.38 11.66
N ASP A 299 26.03 -3.74 12.80
CA ASP A 299 25.59 -3.32 14.16
C ASP A 299 24.08 -3.53 14.42
N GLY A 300 23.54 -4.66 13.92
CA GLY A 300 22.13 -5.03 14.05
C GLY A 300 21.18 -4.28 13.10
N ILE A 301 21.70 -3.50 12.15
CA ILE A 301 20.92 -2.78 11.15
C ILE A 301 21.18 -3.39 9.77
N GLY A 302 20.11 -3.84 9.11
CA GLY A 302 20.14 -4.25 7.71
C GLY A 302 20.25 -3.03 6.80
N VAL A 303 21.30 -2.97 6.00
CA VAL A 303 21.53 -1.93 4.98
C VAL A 303 21.58 -2.62 3.62
N ASN A 304 20.96 -2.02 2.62
CA ASN A 304 20.91 -2.58 1.27
C ASN A 304 21.31 -1.56 0.20
N THR A 305 21.67 -2.09 -0.97
CA THR A 305 21.88 -1.28 -2.18
C THR A 305 20.55 -0.83 -2.74
N GLU A 306 20.58 0.20 -3.58
CA GLU A 306 19.53 0.37 -4.59
C GLU A 306 19.45 -0.87 -5.50
N PRO A 307 18.26 -1.19 -6.04
CA PRO A 307 18.10 -2.35 -6.91
C PRO A 307 18.86 -2.16 -8.22
N ALA A 308 19.60 -3.19 -8.63
CA ALA A 308 20.26 -3.26 -9.93
C ALA A 308 19.40 -4.08 -10.91
N PHE A 309 19.13 -3.55 -12.09
CA PHE A 309 18.31 -4.20 -13.12
C PHE A 309 19.19 -4.70 -14.26
N VAL A 310 19.11 -5.99 -14.56
CA VAL A 310 19.85 -6.60 -15.67
C VAL A 310 19.25 -6.17 -17.01
N GLN A 311 20.10 -5.61 -17.88
CA GLN A 311 19.73 -5.17 -19.22
C GLN A 311 19.92 -6.28 -20.26
N ALA A 312 19.25 -6.15 -21.41
CA ALA A 312 19.37 -7.12 -22.51
C ALA A 312 20.83 -7.28 -22.97
N GLY A 313 21.31 -8.53 -23.06
CA GLY A 313 22.66 -8.86 -23.52
C GLY A 313 23.79 -8.57 -22.52
N GLN A 314 23.46 -8.20 -21.28
CA GLN A 314 24.43 -7.98 -20.21
C GLN A 314 25.08 -9.30 -19.79
N THR A 315 26.39 -9.28 -19.53
CA THR A 315 27.20 -10.47 -19.18
C THR A 315 27.85 -10.38 -17.80
N SER A 316 27.70 -9.25 -17.12
CA SER A 316 28.12 -9.00 -15.74
C SER A 316 27.29 -7.87 -15.15
N VAL A 317 27.06 -7.87 -13.83
CA VAL A 317 26.29 -6.83 -13.14
C VAL A 317 27.18 -6.10 -12.14
N ASP A 318 27.21 -4.77 -12.24
CA ASP A 318 27.82 -3.88 -11.26
C ASP A 318 26.73 -3.31 -10.35
N MET A 319 26.79 -3.62 -9.06
CA MET A 319 25.83 -3.18 -8.06
C MET A 319 26.08 -1.70 -7.68
N PRO A 320 25.01 -0.91 -7.44
CA PRO A 320 25.13 0.39 -6.79
C PRO A 320 25.89 0.26 -5.45
N PRO A 321 26.68 1.28 -5.04
CA PRO A 321 27.46 1.21 -3.82
C PRO A 321 26.56 1.10 -2.58
N LEU A 322 26.94 0.21 -1.66
CA LEU A 322 26.31 0.10 -0.34
C LEU A 322 27.09 0.97 0.65
N VAL A 323 26.48 2.03 1.17
CA VAL A 323 27.16 2.93 2.11
C VAL A 323 26.90 2.50 3.55
N LEU A 324 27.94 2.15 4.29
CA LEU A 324 27.86 1.86 5.73
C LEU A 324 28.17 3.11 6.55
N TYR A 325 27.27 3.45 7.46
CA TYR A 325 27.43 4.55 8.39
C TYR A 325 27.63 4.03 9.81
N LYS A 326 28.27 4.84 10.65
CA LYS A 326 28.29 4.61 12.09
C LYS A 326 26.85 4.67 12.65
N VAL A 327 26.54 3.86 13.65
CA VAL A 327 25.24 3.87 14.33
C VAL A 327 25.35 4.63 15.67
N THR A 328 24.38 5.49 15.96
CA THR A 328 24.23 6.17 17.26
C THR A 328 22.80 6.04 17.77
N LYS A 329 22.65 5.94 19.10
CA LYS A 329 21.33 6.00 19.76
C LYS A 329 20.99 7.40 20.28
N ASP A 330 21.89 8.36 20.08
CA ASP A 330 21.69 9.75 20.50
C ASP A 330 20.78 10.46 19.49
N THR A 331 19.52 10.68 19.87
CA THR A 331 18.54 11.39 19.05
C THR A 331 18.70 12.91 19.07
N SER A 332 19.56 13.46 19.94
CA SER A 332 19.77 14.91 20.04
C SER A 332 20.47 15.51 18.81
N VAL A 333 21.02 14.65 17.94
CA VAL A 333 21.61 15.05 16.66
C VAL A 333 20.56 15.36 15.58
N LEU A 334 19.29 15.04 15.83
CA LEU A 334 18.18 15.36 14.95
C LEU A 334 17.68 16.79 15.17
N ALA A 335 17.16 17.40 14.12
CA ALA A 335 16.50 18.71 14.19
C ALA A 335 15.18 18.69 13.42
N VAL A 336 14.14 19.27 14.02
CA VAL A 336 12.84 19.45 13.38
C VAL A 336 12.88 20.76 12.59
N ASP A 337 12.77 20.66 11.28
CA ASP A 337 12.73 21.83 10.41
C ASP A 337 11.36 22.49 10.51
N GLU A 338 10.29 21.69 10.52
CA GLU A 338 8.92 22.19 10.61
C GLU A 338 8.02 21.25 11.43
N LEU A 339 7.17 21.82 12.27
CA LEU A 339 6.11 21.13 13.00
C LEU A 339 4.77 21.79 12.70
N ASP A 340 3.94 21.14 11.89
CA ASP A 340 2.61 21.65 11.56
C ASP A 340 1.55 20.98 12.44
N ILE A 341 0.74 21.77 13.13
CA ILE A 341 -0.30 21.31 14.05
C ILE A 341 -1.66 21.74 13.51
N PHE A 342 -2.46 20.79 13.05
CA PHE A 342 -3.80 21.02 12.52
C PHE A 342 -4.87 20.66 13.54
N PHE A 343 -5.81 21.57 13.74
CA PHE A 343 -7.04 21.31 14.50
C PHE A 343 -8.18 21.02 13.53
N ASP A 344 -8.76 19.84 13.65
CA ASP A 344 -9.98 19.45 12.97
C ASP A 344 -11.15 19.43 13.96
N ALA A 345 -12.21 20.14 13.61
CA ALA A 345 -13.42 20.30 14.39
C ALA A 345 -14.64 19.58 13.79
N THR A 346 -14.42 18.65 12.85
CA THR A 346 -15.47 17.85 12.19
C THR A 346 -16.20 16.96 13.19
N ASN A 347 -15.53 16.54 14.26
CA ASN A 347 -16.14 15.78 15.34
C ASN A 347 -16.83 16.70 16.37
N ASP A 348 -18.09 16.43 16.68
CA ASP A 348 -18.87 17.26 17.61
C ASP A 348 -18.45 17.12 19.09
N ALA A 349 -17.76 16.03 19.45
CA ALA A 349 -17.34 15.75 20.82
C ALA A 349 -15.87 16.10 21.10
N THR A 350 -15.00 16.10 20.09
CA THR A 350 -13.55 16.31 20.24
C THR A 350 -12.99 17.19 19.12
N TYR A 351 -11.93 17.94 19.41
CA TYR A 351 -11.04 18.41 18.35
C TYR A 351 -9.99 17.33 18.10
N GLN A 352 -9.84 16.92 16.84
CA GLN A 352 -8.73 16.07 16.41
C GLN A 352 -7.52 16.96 16.13
N ILE A 353 -6.34 16.54 16.59
CA ILE A 353 -5.09 17.26 16.43
C ILE A 353 -4.15 16.36 15.62
N LEU A 354 -3.77 16.83 14.44
CA LEU A 354 -2.78 16.19 13.58
C LEU A 354 -1.49 17.02 13.64
N ALA A 355 -0.40 16.42 14.11
CA ALA A 355 0.89 17.07 14.24
C ALA A 355 1.90 16.42 13.28
N LEU A 356 2.26 17.10 12.21
CA LEU A 356 3.24 16.67 11.23
C LEU A 356 4.63 17.17 11.64
N TYR A 357 5.52 16.24 11.97
CA TYR A 357 6.93 16.48 12.25
C TYR A 357 7.74 16.26 10.97
N ASN A 358 8.32 17.31 10.43
CA ASN A 358 9.31 17.26 9.35
C ASN A 358 10.70 17.54 9.94
N PHE A 359 11.59 16.56 9.89
CA PHE A 359 12.89 16.65 10.55
C PHE A 359 13.98 15.96 9.73
N ARG A 360 15.23 16.31 10.01
CA ARG A 360 16.38 15.78 9.26
C ARG A 360 17.38 15.11 10.19
N ASN A 361 18.02 14.08 9.64
CA ASN A 361 19.27 13.57 10.19
C ASN A 361 20.43 14.22 9.45
N ALA A 362 20.89 15.37 9.94
CA ALA A 362 22.03 16.11 9.39
C ALA A 362 23.40 15.59 9.89
N SER A 363 23.41 14.49 10.63
CA SER A 363 24.65 13.88 11.13
C SER A 363 25.28 12.94 10.08
N GLU A 364 26.50 12.49 10.33
CA GLU A 364 27.18 11.48 9.51
C GLU A 364 26.91 10.04 10.00
N SER A 365 25.88 9.84 10.84
CA SER A 365 25.58 8.56 11.49
C SER A 365 24.12 8.17 11.29
N ILE A 366 23.86 6.86 11.24
CA ILE A 366 22.51 6.33 11.38
C ILE A 366 22.05 6.57 12.82
N VAL A 367 20.89 7.19 13.01
CA VAL A 367 20.27 7.40 14.32
C VAL A 367 19.27 6.28 14.56
N ALA A 368 19.60 5.38 15.49
CA ALA A 368 18.73 4.31 15.94
C ALA A 368 17.83 4.79 17.10
N VAL A 369 16.53 4.62 16.94
CA VAL A 369 15.49 5.06 17.88
C VAL A 369 14.84 3.84 18.50
N THR A 370 15.03 3.69 19.81
CA THR A 370 14.36 2.64 20.60
C THR A 370 13.02 3.13 21.09
N MET A 371 11.97 2.33 20.89
CA MET A 371 10.59 2.73 21.21
C MET A 371 10.04 2.08 22.50
N GLY A 372 10.79 1.15 23.08
CA GLY A 372 10.40 0.42 24.29
C GLY A 372 9.10 -0.37 24.14
N THR A 373 8.57 -0.89 25.25
CA THR A 373 7.38 -1.76 25.25
C THR A 373 6.07 -1.03 24.98
N GLN A 374 6.04 0.28 25.17
CA GLN A 374 4.88 1.12 24.91
C GLN A 374 4.87 1.67 23.47
N GLN A 375 5.90 1.34 22.68
CA GLN A 375 6.17 1.87 21.34
C GLN A 375 6.01 3.41 21.30
N GLU A 376 6.71 4.11 22.19
CA GLU A 376 6.72 5.57 22.19
C GLU A 376 7.97 6.07 21.47
N ILE A 377 7.81 7.05 20.58
CA ILE A 377 8.96 7.75 19.99
C ILE A 377 9.49 8.74 21.03
N PRO A 378 10.74 8.62 21.52
CA PRO A 378 11.23 9.38 22.66
C PRO A 378 11.14 10.91 22.50
N PHE A 379 11.35 11.37 21.27
CA PHE A 379 11.37 12.79 20.92
C PHE A 379 10.02 13.35 20.44
N LEU A 380 9.00 12.50 20.26
CA LEU A 380 7.67 12.92 19.86
C LEU A 380 6.80 13.03 21.11
N LYS A 381 6.15 14.17 21.33
CA LYS A 381 5.25 14.39 22.45
C LYS A 381 3.90 14.89 21.96
N PHE A 382 2.83 14.32 22.48
CA PHE A 382 1.49 14.87 22.30
C PHE A 382 1.31 16.12 23.18
N PRO A 383 0.45 17.07 22.78
CA PRO A 383 0.12 18.20 23.63
C PRO A 383 -0.37 17.75 25.01
N THR A 384 0.07 18.43 26.05
CA THR A 384 -0.39 18.17 27.42
C THR A 384 -1.90 18.39 27.49
N GLY A 385 -2.62 17.40 28.02
CA GLY A 385 -4.09 17.41 28.06
C GLY A 385 -4.77 16.76 26.85
N ALA A 386 -4.02 16.41 25.80
CA ALA A 386 -4.51 15.61 24.69
C ALA A 386 -4.36 14.11 24.96
N GLN A 387 -5.31 13.33 24.45
CA GLN A 387 -5.18 11.88 24.36
C GLN A 387 -4.43 11.54 23.07
N GLY A 388 -3.24 10.95 23.20
CA GLY A 388 -2.50 10.40 22.06
C GLY A 388 -3.25 9.21 21.44
N LEU A 389 -3.38 9.22 20.12
CA LEU A 389 -4.06 8.19 19.34
C LEU A 389 -3.08 7.33 18.53
N GLY A 390 -1.92 7.87 18.17
CA GLY A 390 -0.85 7.16 17.48
C GLY A 390 0.06 8.08 16.67
N TYR A 391 0.91 7.51 15.85
CA TYR A 391 1.71 8.20 14.84
C TYR A 391 1.98 7.27 13.65
N GLU A 392 2.32 7.84 12.50
CA GLU A 392 2.64 7.12 11.28
C GLU A 392 3.75 7.85 10.50
N ALA A 393 4.58 7.11 9.76
CA ALA A 393 5.56 7.68 8.85
C ALA A 393 4.85 8.28 7.62
N VAL A 394 5.33 9.44 7.15
CA VAL A 394 4.80 10.07 5.93
C VAL A 394 5.43 9.42 4.71
N GLN A 395 4.63 9.14 3.69
CA GLN A 395 5.06 8.37 2.52
C GLN A 395 5.98 9.15 1.57
N ASP A 396 5.80 10.46 1.45
CA ASP A 396 6.68 11.36 0.68
C ASP A 396 7.86 11.89 1.51
N SER A 397 8.44 11.03 2.35
CA SER A 397 9.57 11.38 3.21
C SER A 397 10.67 10.32 3.14
N ALA A 398 11.83 10.63 3.70
CA ALA A 398 12.95 9.70 3.75
C ALA A 398 12.51 8.37 4.43
N PRO A 399 12.90 7.21 3.87
CA PRO A 399 12.47 5.92 4.40
C PRO A 399 13.14 5.61 5.75
N PHE A 400 12.34 5.14 6.69
CA PHE A 400 12.80 4.61 7.97
C PHE A 400 13.28 3.16 7.80
N LEU A 401 14.38 2.80 8.47
CA LEU A 401 14.87 1.43 8.54
C LEU A 401 14.28 0.73 9.77
N SER A 402 13.67 -0.43 9.62
CA SER A 402 13.17 -1.21 10.77
C SER A 402 14.32 -1.89 11.51
N ILE A 403 14.29 -1.85 12.85
CA ILE A 403 15.25 -2.55 13.74
C ILE A 403 14.48 -3.24 14.88
N ASP A 404 15.09 -4.23 15.54
CA ASP A 404 14.40 -5.10 16.53
C ASP A 404 13.61 -4.34 17.61
N GLU A 405 14.12 -3.21 18.09
CA GLU A 405 13.50 -2.41 19.16
C GLU A 405 12.99 -1.02 18.71
N GLY A 406 12.79 -0.82 17.41
CA GLY A 406 12.24 0.42 16.87
C GLY A 406 12.59 0.67 15.40
N PHE A 407 13.12 1.85 15.10
CA PHE A 407 13.52 2.22 13.75
C PHE A 407 14.85 2.98 13.74
N ALA A 408 15.43 3.14 12.55
CA ALA A 408 16.66 3.89 12.35
C ALA A 408 16.53 4.84 11.16
N MET A 409 17.28 5.93 11.21
CA MET A 409 17.28 6.99 10.21
C MET A 409 18.70 7.20 9.72
N ARG A 410 18.91 6.97 8.44
CA ARG A 410 20.18 7.23 7.76
C ARG A 410 20.33 8.74 7.50
N PRO A 411 21.56 9.24 7.32
CA PRO A 411 21.75 10.54 6.70
C PRO A 411 21.03 10.57 5.35
N ASN A 412 20.21 11.60 5.13
CA ASN A 412 19.38 11.73 3.93
C ASN A 412 19.16 13.22 3.60
N ASP A 413 19.18 13.56 2.32
CA ASP A 413 18.86 14.91 1.82
C ASP A 413 17.35 15.18 1.86
N MET A 414 16.52 14.14 1.72
CA MET A 414 15.08 14.22 1.91
C MET A 414 14.74 14.25 3.41
N PRO A 415 13.84 15.13 3.87
CA PRO A 415 13.41 15.14 5.27
C PRO A 415 12.64 13.86 5.62
N TYR A 416 12.72 13.47 6.89
CA TYR A 416 11.88 12.46 7.50
C TYR A 416 10.57 13.10 7.97
N GLY A 417 9.44 12.41 7.74
CA GLY A 417 8.11 12.87 8.13
C GLY A 417 7.44 11.89 9.08
N ILE A 418 6.91 12.39 10.19
CA ILE A 418 6.04 11.62 11.10
C ILE A 418 4.77 12.41 11.37
N LEU A 419 3.61 11.82 11.09
CA LEU A 419 2.31 12.37 11.43
C LEU A 419 1.83 11.78 12.75
N ALA A 420 1.60 12.61 13.75
CA ALA A 420 1.10 12.22 15.06
C ALA A 420 -0.36 12.61 15.25
N PHE A 421 -1.15 11.70 15.80
CA PHE A 421 -2.59 11.86 15.99
C PHE A 421 -2.91 11.98 17.48
N SER A 422 -3.65 13.01 17.86
CA SER A 422 -4.18 13.15 19.21
C SER A 422 -5.55 13.82 19.20
N SER A 423 -6.23 13.82 20.34
CA SER A 423 -7.53 14.48 20.45
C SER A 423 -7.71 15.14 21.81
N VAL A 424 -8.54 16.18 21.84
CA VAL A 424 -8.95 16.89 23.06
C VAL A 424 -10.46 17.05 23.08
N PRO A 425 -11.12 17.00 24.26
CA PRO A 425 -12.55 17.28 24.36
C PRO A 425 -12.90 18.66 23.79
N ARG A 426 -14.06 18.77 23.14
CA ARG A 426 -14.50 20.02 22.53
C ARG A 426 -14.97 21.00 23.59
N GLU A 427 -14.20 22.06 23.80
CA GLU A 427 -14.55 23.19 24.66
C GLU A 427 -14.49 24.51 23.89
N LYS A 428 -15.08 25.58 24.46
CA LYS A 428 -15.01 26.94 23.86
C LYS A 428 -13.61 27.52 23.91
N GLU A 429 -12.81 27.02 24.83
CA GLU A 429 -11.47 27.48 25.14
C GLU A 429 -10.67 26.29 25.66
N ILE A 430 -9.51 26.04 25.06
CA ILE A 430 -8.62 24.94 25.43
C ILE A 430 -7.21 25.49 25.57
N SER A 431 -6.56 25.22 26.69
CA SER A 431 -5.15 25.52 26.91
C SER A 431 -4.32 24.28 26.64
N LEU A 432 -3.32 24.40 25.76
CA LEU A 432 -2.45 23.30 25.36
C LEU A 432 -0.98 23.69 25.55
N SER A 433 -0.18 22.67 25.88
CA SER A 433 1.26 22.81 26.02
C SER A 433 1.92 21.72 25.18
N GLN A 434 2.60 22.12 24.10
CA GLN A 434 3.37 21.23 23.24
C GLN A 434 4.83 21.18 23.73
N PRO A 435 5.28 20.08 24.34
CA PRO A 435 6.69 19.92 24.73
C PRO A 435 7.55 19.74 23.49
N VAL A 436 8.72 20.37 23.47
CA VAL A 436 9.67 20.34 22.36
C VAL A 436 10.92 19.60 22.82
N VAL A 437 11.11 18.36 22.37
CA VAL A 437 12.27 17.53 22.79
C VAL A 437 13.49 17.78 21.91
N LEU A 438 13.28 17.95 20.61
CA LEU A 438 14.31 18.32 19.62
C LEU A 438 14.21 19.82 19.32
N PRO A 439 15.28 20.49 18.88
CA PRO A 439 15.15 21.86 18.38
C PRO A 439 14.16 21.91 17.20
N VAL A 440 13.30 22.92 17.17
CA VAL A 440 12.29 23.13 16.12
C VAL A 440 12.48 24.52 15.50
N ALA A 441 12.74 24.58 14.19
CA ALA A 441 12.95 25.85 13.51
C ALA A 441 11.65 26.65 13.38
N VAL A 442 10.55 26.01 12.99
CA VAL A 442 9.22 26.62 12.93
C VAL A 442 8.12 25.65 13.36
N VAL A 443 7.15 26.16 14.12
CA VAL A 443 5.88 25.50 14.43
C VAL A 443 4.77 26.31 13.77
N ARG A 444 3.92 25.67 12.96
CA ARG A 444 2.68 26.27 12.45
C ARG A 444 1.48 25.65 13.15
N ILE A 445 0.52 26.48 13.52
CA ILE A 445 -0.74 26.04 14.12
C ILE A 445 -1.87 26.48 13.20
N PHE A 446 -2.63 25.51 12.70
CA PHE A 446 -3.78 25.71 11.83
C PHE A 446 -5.05 25.42 12.60
N VAL A 447 -5.92 26.41 12.73
CA VAL A 447 -7.24 26.27 13.32
C VAL A 447 -8.32 26.64 12.31
N PRO A 448 -9.52 26.02 12.35
CA PRO A 448 -10.60 26.33 11.43
C PRO A 448 -10.99 27.81 11.46
N ASP A 449 -11.50 28.35 10.35
CA ASP A 449 -12.00 29.73 10.33
C ASP A 449 -13.04 29.97 11.44
N GLY A 450 -12.97 31.13 12.11
CA GLY A 450 -13.76 31.45 13.31
C GLY A 450 -13.14 31.02 14.64
N MET A 451 -11.96 30.38 14.60
CA MET A 451 -11.15 30.09 15.77
C MET A 451 -9.86 30.92 15.79
N GLU A 452 -9.32 31.14 16.98
CA GLU A 452 -8.14 31.95 17.23
C GLU A 452 -7.16 31.26 18.18
N VAL A 453 -5.88 31.56 18.03
CA VAL A 453 -4.80 31.05 18.87
C VAL A 453 -4.07 32.20 19.55
N GLU A 454 -3.90 32.12 20.87
CA GLU A 454 -3.15 33.08 21.68
C GLU A 454 -2.00 32.38 22.41
N GLY A 455 -0.81 32.99 22.46
CA GLY A 455 0.31 32.49 23.24
C GLY A 455 1.50 33.45 23.24
N ASP A 456 2.33 33.42 24.27
CA ASP A 456 3.45 34.36 24.43
C ASP A 456 4.48 34.29 23.29
N LEU A 457 4.62 33.10 22.68
CA LEU A 457 5.54 32.82 21.58
C LEU A 457 4.83 32.65 20.23
N VAL A 458 3.51 32.87 20.19
CA VAL A 458 2.68 32.62 19.02
C VAL A 458 2.32 33.95 18.37
N THR A 459 2.59 34.07 17.08
CA THR A 459 2.22 35.24 16.27
C THR A 459 1.28 34.83 15.14
N PRO A 460 0.26 35.64 14.79
CA PRO A 460 -0.60 35.37 13.64
C PRO A 460 0.21 35.26 12.34
N ASP A 461 -0.21 34.32 11.47
CA ASP A 461 0.28 34.15 10.10
C ASP A 461 -0.89 34.33 9.11
N SER A 462 -0.57 34.37 7.82
CA SER A 462 -1.57 34.50 6.77
C SER A 462 -2.47 33.27 6.74
N PRO A 463 -3.81 33.44 6.70
CA PRO A 463 -4.74 32.33 6.55
C PRO A 463 -4.38 31.48 5.33
N GLN A 464 -4.53 30.16 5.46
CA GLN A 464 -4.23 29.20 4.40
C GLN A 464 -5.50 28.50 3.96
N THR A 465 -5.66 28.31 2.65
CA THR A 465 -6.73 27.47 2.10
C THR A 465 -6.16 26.08 1.86
N ILE A 466 -6.71 25.09 2.55
CA ILE A 466 -6.28 23.70 2.48
C ILE A 466 -7.51 22.87 2.10
N GLN A 467 -7.48 22.27 0.90
CA GLN A 467 -8.61 21.49 0.35
C GLN A 467 -9.95 22.25 0.30
N GLY A 468 -9.91 23.53 -0.06
CA GLY A 468 -11.10 24.38 -0.12
C GLY A 468 -11.63 24.84 1.26
N ALA A 469 -11.01 24.41 2.36
CA ALA A 469 -11.30 24.92 3.70
C ALA A 469 -10.29 25.98 4.11
N VAL A 470 -10.77 27.08 4.70
CA VAL A 470 -9.92 28.18 5.18
C VAL A 470 -9.51 27.90 6.63
N TYR A 471 -8.20 27.90 6.88
CA TYR A 471 -7.59 27.81 8.19
C TYR A 471 -6.94 29.14 8.56
N GLN A 472 -7.15 29.58 9.81
CA GLN A 472 -6.35 30.61 10.42
C GLN A 472 -5.01 29.98 10.82
N SER A 473 -3.90 30.62 10.43
CA SER A 473 -2.55 30.11 10.69
C SER A 473 -1.82 30.98 11.71
N TYR A 474 -0.97 30.35 12.51
CA TYR A 474 -0.17 31.00 13.54
C TYR A 474 1.22 30.36 13.59
N LEU A 475 2.23 31.13 13.95
CA LEU A 475 3.64 30.74 13.92
C LEU A 475 4.29 30.87 15.30
N ALA A 476 5.16 29.92 15.62
CA ALA A 476 6.23 30.07 16.62
C ALA A 476 7.56 29.64 15.97
N THR A 477 8.67 30.32 16.26
CA THR A 477 9.96 30.04 15.60
C THR A 477 11.09 29.88 16.61
N ASN A 478 12.15 29.17 16.20
CA ASN A 478 13.41 29.01 16.94
C ASN A 478 13.23 28.43 18.36
N LEU A 479 12.39 27.40 18.50
CA LEU A 479 12.22 26.70 19.77
C LEU A 479 13.40 25.78 20.03
N LYS A 480 13.94 25.83 21.24
CA LYS A 480 15.09 25.02 21.66
C LYS A 480 14.62 23.67 22.19
N ALA A 481 15.50 22.68 22.12
CA ALA A 481 15.29 21.42 22.83
C ALA A 481 15.05 21.67 24.33
N GLY A 482 13.97 21.12 24.86
CA GLY A 482 13.50 21.31 26.23
C GLY A 482 12.51 22.46 26.44
N ASP A 483 12.25 23.28 25.42
CA ASP A 483 11.22 24.32 25.50
C ASP A 483 9.81 23.71 25.52
N THR A 484 8.82 24.50 25.95
CA THR A 484 7.41 24.14 25.90
C THR A 484 6.64 25.27 25.24
N LEU A 485 5.99 24.99 24.11
CA LEU A 485 5.12 25.94 23.43
C LEU A 485 3.74 25.90 24.09
N ASN A 486 3.41 26.95 24.85
CA ASN A 486 2.11 27.12 25.48
C ASN A 486 1.23 28.01 24.61
N PHE A 487 0.01 27.55 24.31
CA PHE A 487 -0.96 28.32 23.55
C PHE A 487 -2.39 27.94 23.94
N LYS A 488 -3.29 28.88 23.72
CA LYS A 488 -4.72 28.75 23.98
C LYS A 488 -5.47 28.85 22.67
N VAL A 489 -6.35 27.89 22.42
CA VAL A 489 -7.23 27.86 21.26
C VAL A 489 -8.64 28.22 21.73
N SER A 490 -9.29 29.17 21.06
CA SER A 490 -10.64 29.61 21.39
C SER A 490 -11.48 29.92 20.16
N GLY A 491 -12.79 30.05 20.34
CA GLY A 491 -13.71 30.42 19.27
C GLY A 491 -14.61 29.27 18.82
N THR A 492 -15.25 29.42 17.67
CA THR A 492 -16.15 28.39 17.12
C THR A 492 -15.91 28.29 15.62
N PRO A 493 -15.64 27.09 15.08
CA PRO A 493 -15.51 26.89 13.65
C PRO A 493 -16.73 27.43 12.90
N LYS A 494 -16.52 28.26 11.89
CA LYS A 494 -17.57 28.60 10.93
C LYS A 494 -17.84 27.36 10.08
N ALA A 495 -19.11 27.08 9.83
CA ALA A 495 -19.48 26.03 8.88
C ALA A 495 -18.87 26.36 7.51
N ALA A 496 -18.21 25.38 6.90
CA ALA A 496 -17.75 25.51 5.51
C ALA A 496 -18.95 25.92 4.64
N ALA A 497 -18.74 26.86 3.71
CA ALA A 497 -19.77 27.19 2.75
C ALA A 497 -20.18 25.91 2.00
N PRO A 498 -21.48 25.63 1.80
CA PRO A 498 -21.89 24.48 1.02
C PRO A 498 -21.31 24.63 -0.39
N ALA A 499 -20.53 23.63 -0.83
CA ALA A 499 -20.24 23.45 -2.24
C ALA A 499 -21.57 23.39 -3.01
N ASP A 500 -21.60 23.96 -4.21
CA ASP A 500 -22.82 24.20 -4.98
C ASP A 500 -23.80 23.01 -4.97
N ALA A 501 -25.06 23.36 -4.71
CA ALA A 501 -26.15 22.42 -4.49
C ALA A 501 -26.60 21.74 -5.80
N SER A 502 -25.94 20.66 -6.19
CA SER A 502 -26.49 19.68 -7.15
C SER A 502 -26.42 18.22 -6.68
N ALA A 503 -26.06 17.95 -5.43
CA ALA A 503 -26.13 16.61 -4.85
C ALA A 503 -27.00 16.60 -3.58
N ALA A 504 -28.03 15.74 -3.58
CA ALA A 504 -28.94 15.59 -2.46
C ALA A 504 -28.23 15.05 -1.20
N PRO A 505 -28.67 15.42 0.01
CA PRO A 505 -27.97 15.07 1.23
C PRO A 505 -28.27 13.63 1.65
N SER A 506 -27.26 12.77 1.66
CA SER A 506 -27.27 11.53 2.45
C SER A 506 -26.38 11.73 3.68
N THR A 507 -27.00 11.67 4.85
CA THR A 507 -26.36 11.64 6.17
C THR A 507 -25.50 10.39 6.29
N ASN A 508 -24.19 10.50 6.08
CA ASN A 508 -23.10 9.76 6.76
C ASN A 508 -21.69 9.87 6.11
N ASN A 509 -21.46 10.74 5.12
CA ASN A 509 -20.19 10.76 4.37
C ASN A 509 -19.13 11.80 4.80
N THR A 510 -19.20 12.39 5.99
CA THR A 510 -18.27 13.47 6.37
C THR A 510 -16.94 13.01 6.99
N LEU A 511 -16.72 11.70 7.18
CA LEU A 511 -15.53 11.17 7.88
C LEU A 511 -14.33 10.86 6.97
N LEU A 512 -14.48 10.92 5.64
CA LEU A 512 -13.43 10.58 4.67
C LEU A 512 -12.73 11.79 4.05
N ILE A 513 -13.13 13.01 4.41
CA ILE A 513 -12.61 14.25 3.80
C ILE A 513 -11.29 14.69 4.46
N ALA A 514 -10.93 14.16 5.63
CA ALA A 514 -9.74 14.61 6.38
C ALA A 514 -8.44 13.81 6.09
N ALA A 515 -8.50 12.60 5.53
CA ALA A 515 -7.31 11.75 5.33
C ALA A 515 -6.68 11.87 3.92
N GLY A 516 -7.42 12.34 2.92
CA GLY A 516 -6.97 12.35 1.53
C GLY A 516 -6.20 13.60 1.09
N GLY A 517 -6.62 14.79 1.50
CA GLY A 517 -6.06 16.01 0.88
C GLY A 517 -5.04 16.78 1.70
N LEU A 518 -4.58 16.27 2.85
CA LEU A 518 -3.44 16.89 3.55
C LEU A 518 -2.12 16.61 2.80
N GLY A 519 -2.08 15.56 1.98
CA GLY A 519 -0.95 15.20 1.13
C GLY A 519 -0.70 16.17 -0.04
N ILE A 520 -1.75 16.72 -0.67
CA ILE A 520 -1.61 17.55 -1.87
C ILE A 520 -1.13 18.99 -1.54
N ALA A 521 -1.44 19.51 -0.35
CA ALA A 521 -0.97 20.83 0.08
C ALA A 521 0.53 20.85 0.43
N LEU A 522 1.09 19.74 0.92
CA LEU A 522 2.52 19.58 1.20
C LEU A 522 3.35 19.46 -0.08
N ILE A 523 2.77 18.88 -1.15
CA ILE A 523 3.37 18.78 -2.49
C ILE A 523 3.57 20.17 -3.12
N LEU A 524 2.57 21.06 -3.01
CA LEU A 524 2.66 22.42 -3.58
C LEU A 524 3.59 23.35 -2.78
N ALA A 525 3.61 23.25 -1.44
CA ALA A 525 4.51 24.03 -0.60
C ALA A 525 5.97 23.56 -0.69
N GLY A 526 6.21 22.25 -0.76
CA GLY A 526 7.53 21.65 -0.97
C GLY A 526 8.10 21.92 -2.36
N GLY A 527 7.27 21.83 -3.41
CA GLY A 527 7.64 22.18 -4.79
C GLY A 527 8.01 23.66 -4.93
N TRP A 528 7.26 24.55 -4.27
CA TRP A 528 7.56 25.99 -4.27
C TRP A 528 8.89 26.32 -3.57
N MET A 529 9.25 25.63 -2.48
CA MET A 529 10.54 25.80 -1.80
C MET A 529 11.73 25.22 -2.60
N PHE A 530 11.57 24.05 -3.24
CA PHE A 530 12.59 23.46 -4.11
C PHE A 530 12.92 24.35 -5.32
N LEU A 531 11.90 24.99 -5.90
CA LEU A 531 12.09 25.97 -6.97
C LEU A 531 12.70 27.29 -6.47
N ARG A 532 12.39 27.73 -5.24
CA ARG A 532 12.94 28.94 -4.63
C ARG A 532 14.42 28.82 -4.23
N ASP A 533 14.90 27.62 -3.89
CA ASP A 533 16.31 27.41 -3.58
C ASP A 533 17.16 27.26 -4.85
N ARG A 534 16.54 26.76 -5.94
CA ARG A 534 17.18 26.67 -7.27
C ARG A 534 17.25 28.03 -7.98
N SER A 535 16.32 28.96 -7.70
CA SER A 535 16.29 30.30 -8.31
C SER A 535 17.30 31.30 -7.72
N ARG A 536 18.15 30.88 -6.77
CA ARG A 536 19.26 31.72 -6.27
C ARG A 536 20.53 31.67 -7.13
N THR A 537 20.46 31.08 -8.33
CA THR A 537 21.62 30.93 -9.24
C THR A 537 21.46 31.63 -10.59
N GLU A 538 20.30 32.16 -10.95
CA GLU A 538 20.10 32.78 -12.27
C GLU A 538 19.25 34.05 -12.12
N GLU A 539 19.90 35.13 -11.67
CA GLU A 539 19.48 36.48 -12.03
C GLU A 539 19.95 36.74 -13.47
N GLU A 540 19.04 36.75 -14.44
CA GLU A 540 18.97 37.71 -15.55
C GLU A 540 17.86 37.31 -16.56
N GLU A 541 17.05 38.32 -16.94
CA GLU A 541 16.07 38.38 -18.05
C GLU A 541 14.59 37.99 -17.79
N GLU A 542 13.82 39.01 -17.34
CA GLU A 542 12.56 39.57 -17.91
C GLU A 542 11.91 38.78 -19.09
N THR A 543 10.60 38.59 -19.29
CA THR A 543 9.31 39.15 -18.78
C THR A 543 8.15 38.39 -19.48
N GLU A 544 6.96 38.39 -18.84
CA GLU A 544 5.59 38.31 -19.40
C GLU A 544 5.01 36.99 -19.95
N GLY A 545 3.82 36.62 -19.42
CA GLY A 545 2.86 35.68 -20.01
C GLY A 545 1.88 35.11 -18.98
N GLU A 546 0.64 35.60 -18.98
CA GLU A 546 -0.47 35.22 -18.10
C GLU A 546 -0.99 33.78 -18.30
N GLU A 547 -1.76 33.33 -17.28
CA GLU A 547 -2.52 32.08 -17.12
C GLU A 547 -3.38 31.69 -18.33
N ASP A 548 -3.53 30.38 -18.62
CA ASP A 548 -4.76 29.76 -19.14
C ASP A 548 -4.74 28.22 -19.04
N GLU A 549 -5.93 27.65 -19.21
CA GLU A 549 -6.53 26.36 -18.77
C GLU A 549 -5.83 25.02 -19.12
N GLU A 550 -6.14 23.99 -18.33
CA GLU A 550 -5.75 22.58 -18.51
C GLU A 550 -6.26 22.00 -19.84
N GLU A 551 -5.41 21.83 -20.85
CA GLU A 551 -5.71 21.02 -22.04
C GLU A 551 -5.28 19.55 -21.82
N GLU A 552 -6.24 18.62 -21.91
CA GLU A 552 -6.05 17.17 -21.66
C GLU A 552 -5.13 16.46 -22.71
N PHE A 553 -4.76 17.13 -23.81
CA PHE A 553 -3.86 16.63 -24.85
C PHE A 553 -3.02 17.78 -25.44
N GLU A 554 -1.71 17.59 -25.58
CA GLU A 554 -0.78 18.65 -26.00
C GLU A 554 -0.72 18.79 -27.54
N SER A 555 -1.21 17.79 -28.30
CA SER A 555 -1.25 17.86 -29.77
C SER A 555 -2.29 16.93 -30.42
N SER A 556 -2.66 17.24 -31.67
CA SER A 556 -3.53 16.37 -32.49
C SER A 556 -2.90 15.01 -32.83
N GLU A 557 -1.57 14.88 -32.72
CA GLU A 557 -0.83 13.63 -32.90
C GLU A 557 -1.08 12.68 -31.71
N GLU A 558 -1.12 13.20 -30.48
CA GLU A 558 -1.42 12.42 -29.27
C GLU A 558 -2.85 11.90 -29.24
N VAL A 559 -3.82 12.71 -29.68
CA VAL A 559 -5.22 12.26 -29.80
C VAL A 559 -5.36 11.18 -30.87
N MET A 560 -4.57 11.25 -31.94
CA MET A 560 -4.55 10.20 -32.97
C MET A 560 -3.97 8.89 -32.42
N ASP A 561 -2.89 8.94 -31.66
CA ASP A 561 -2.28 7.76 -31.02
C ASP A 561 -3.22 7.14 -29.98
N ALA A 562 -3.97 7.95 -29.24
CA ALA A 562 -5.00 7.47 -28.32
C ALA A 562 -6.15 6.74 -29.05
N ILE A 563 -6.55 7.20 -30.24
CA ILE A 563 -7.54 6.50 -31.08
C ILE A 563 -6.96 5.17 -31.59
N ILE A 564 -5.69 5.12 -31.98
CA ILE A 564 -5.03 3.89 -32.46
C ILE A 564 -4.94 2.85 -31.33
N ALA A 565 -4.55 3.26 -30.13
CA ALA A 565 -4.49 2.38 -28.97
C ALA A 565 -5.88 1.83 -28.58
N LEU A 566 -6.92 2.67 -28.66
CA LEU A 566 -8.30 2.27 -28.42
C LEU A 566 -8.82 1.27 -29.47
N ASP A 567 -8.48 1.47 -30.76
CA ASP A 567 -8.82 0.56 -31.86
C ASP A 567 -8.12 -0.82 -31.68
N ASP A 568 -6.90 -0.84 -31.16
CA ASP A 568 -6.14 -2.07 -30.86
C ASP A 568 -6.74 -2.85 -29.68
N LEU A 569 -7.18 -2.16 -28.62
CA LEU A 569 -7.87 -2.77 -27.48
C LEU A 569 -9.22 -3.37 -27.87
N HIS A 570 -9.97 -2.69 -28.74
CA HIS A 570 -11.23 -3.20 -29.28
C HIS A 570 -11.00 -4.43 -30.16
N ARG A 571 -10.00 -4.38 -31.05
CA ARG A 571 -9.62 -5.53 -31.89
C ARG A 571 -9.21 -6.75 -31.06
N ALA A 572 -8.57 -6.52 -29.91
CA ALA A 572 -8.21 -7.55 -28.95
C ALA A 572 -9.39 -8.02 -28.06
N LYS A 573 -10.61 -7.49 -28.25
CA LYS A 573 -11.82 -7.76 -27.43
C LYS A 573 -11.63 -7.47 -25.94
N LYS A 574 -10.72 -6.54 -25.61
CA LYS A 574 -10.42 -6.13 -24.22
C LYS A 574 -11.37 -5.05 -23.69
N ILE A 575 -12.17 -4.45 -24.58
CA ILE A 575 -13.20 -3.45 -24.24
C ILE A 575 -14.51 -3.79 -24.95
N SER A 576 -15.65 -3.43 -24.35
CA SER A 576 -16.97 -3.68 -24.94
C SER A 576 -17.22 -2.77 -26.15
N ASP A 577 -18.07 -3.22 -27.09
CA ASP A 577 -18.44 -2.43 -28.27
C ASP A 577 -19.03 -1.07 -27.89
N GLU A 578 -19.80 -1.01 -26.81
CA GLU A 578 -20.44 0.22 -26.34
C GLU A 578 -19.42 1.22 -25.74
N ALA A 579 -18.49 0.73 -24.91
CA ALA A 579 -17.42 1.56 -24.34
C ALA A 579 -16.45 2.07 -25.42
N TYR A 580 -16.12 1.21 -26.39
CA TYR A 580 -15.31 1.57 -27.55
C TYR A 580 -15.95 2.69 -28.37
N GLN A 581 -17.23 2.55 -28.73
CA GLN A 581 -17.91 3.57 -29.56
C GLN A 581 -18.02 4.91 -28.85
N LYS A 582 -18.30 4.90 -27.54
CA LYS A 582 -18.38 6.13 -26.75
C LYS A 582 -17.04 6.85 -26.68
N ARG A 583 -15.97 6.16 -26.28
CA ARG A 583 -14.66 6.79 -26.10
C ARG A 583 -14.03 7.23 -27.42
N ARG A 584 -14.26 6.47 -28.49
CA ARG A 584 -13.80 6.83 -29.84
C ARG A 584 -14.54 8.03 -30.41
N ALA A 585 -15.81 8.26 -30.04
CA ALA A 585 -16.55 9.45 -30.45
C ALA A 585 -16.03 10.70 -29.73
N GLU A 586 -15.73 10.60 -28.44
CA GLU A 586 -15.14 11.68 -27.64
C GLU A 586 -13.78 12.12 -28.21
N LEU A 587 -12.85 11.18 -28.42
CA LEU A 587 -11.52 11.48 -28.98
C LEU A 587 -11.59 12.07 -30.40
N LYS A 588 -12.62 11.73 -31.18
CA LYS A 588 -12.81 12.32 -32.52
C LYS A 588 -13.33 13.75 -32.50
N GLU A 589 -14.16 14.11 -31.53
CA GLU A 589 -14.57 15.51 -31.38
C GLU A 589 -13.41 16.35 -30.87
N ILE A 590 -12.61 15.85 -29.92
CA ILE A 590 -11.38 16.52 -29.46
C ILE A 590 -10.40 16.72 -30.64
N LEU A 591 -10.13 15.68 -31.44
CA LEU A 591 -9.25 15.78 -32.60
C LEU A 591 -9.74 16.83 -33.63
N LYS A 592 -11.06 16.99 -33.74
CA LYS A 592 -11.70 17.93 -34.68
C LYS A 592 -11.71 19.36 -34.16
N GLU A 593 -11.64 19.57 -32.86
CA GLU A 593 -11.40 20.88 -32.25
C GLU A 593 -9.93 21.32 -32.40
N MET A 594 -9.01 20.36 -32.56
CA MET A 594 -7.56 20.58 -32.74
C MET A 594 -7.07 20.65 -34.20
N MET A 595 -7.96 20.57 -35.19
CA MET A 595 -7.66 20.67 -36.64
C MET A 595 -8.38 21.86 -37.28
#